data_AF-A0A645HNC2-F1
#
_entry.id   AF-A0A645HNC2-F1
#
_cell.length_a   1.000
_cell.length_b   1.000
_cell.length_c   1.000
_cell.angle_alpha   90.00
_cell.angle_beta   90.00
_cell.angle_gamma   90.00
#
_symmetry.space_group_name_H-M   'P 1'
#
loop_
_entity.id
_entity.type
_entity.pdbx_description
1 polymer ?
#
loop_
_entity_poly.entity_id
_entity_poly.type
_entity_poly.pdbx_seq_one_letter_code
_entity_poly.pdbx_strand_id
1 'polypeptide(L)'
;MYPPMIEDAKAEGNNEAARIFHYANEAEKVHARLYDEALANLGNEPEGQDYYLCPICGYIHKGKESTSPCPICGAKPSIFKKS
;
A
#
# COMPACT_ATOMS: atom_id res chain seq x y z
N MET A 1 6.85 2.56 -13.54
CA MET A 1 5.61 3.13 -14.11
C MET A 1 5.27 4.47 -13.46
N TYR A 2 4.96 4.51 -12.15
CA TYR A 2 4.52 5.73 -11.49
C TYR A 2 5.53 6.89 -11.38
N PRO A 3 6.87 6.69 -11.24
CA PRO A 3 7.77 7.83 -11.07
C PRO A 3 7.73 8.84 -12.23
N PRO A 4 7.78 8.42 -13.51
CA PRO A 4 7.51 9.33 -14.63
C PRO A 4 6.16 10.06 -14.53
N MET A 5 5.06 9.34 -14.23
CA MET A 5 3.72 9.93 -14.12
C MET A 5 3.60 10.97 -12.99
N ILE A 6 4.34 10.79 -11.90
CA ILE A 6 4.40 11.74 -10.78
C ILE A 6 5.10 13.03 -11.23
N GLU A 7 6.21 12.92 -11.96
CA GLU A 7 6.93 14.08 -12.46
C GLU A 7 6.14 14.83 -13.53
N ASP A 8 5.47 14.12 -14.44
CA ASP A 8 4.58 14.71 -15.44
C ASP A 8 3.43 15.48 -14.75
N ALA A 9 2.76 14.87 -13.76
CA ALA A 9 1.68 15.52 -13.02
C ALA A 9 2.15 16.78 -12.27
N LYS A 10 3.38 16.80 -11.73
CA LYS A 10 3.97 17.99 -11.11
C LYS A 10 4.26 19.07 -12.15
N ALA A 11 4.80 18.70 -13.31
CA ALA A 11 5.10 19.63 -14.39
C ALA A 11 3.83 20.30 -14.95
N GLU A 12 2.71 19.57 -14.96
CA GLU A 12 1.39 20.07 -15.33
C GLU A 12 0.68 20.86 -14.21
N GLY A 13 1.28 20.96 -13.01
CA GLY A 13 0.65 21.60 -11.85
C GLY A 13 -0.53 20.82 -11.24
N ASN A 14 -0.72 19.56 -11.65
CA ASN A 14 -1.79 18.70 -11.15
C ASN A 14 -1.37 17.98 -9.86
N ASN A 15 -1.40 18.73 -8.76
CA ASN A 15 -1.00 18.24 -7.44
C ASN A 15 -1.85 17.05 -6.94
N GLU A 16 -3.12 16.98 -7.35
CA GLU A 16 -3.99 15.86 -6.96
C GLU A 16 -3.55 14.57 -7.64
N ALA A 17 -3.31 14.60 -8.95
CA ALA A 17 -2.79 13.45 -9.69
C ALA A 17 -1.42 13.00 -9.15
N ALA A 18 -0.50 13.95 -8.93
CA ALA A 18 0.82 13.64 -8.36
C ALA A 18 0.71 12.91 -7.02
N ARG A 19 -0.22 13.33 -6.16
CA ARG A 19 -0.48 12.67 -4.86
C ARG A 19 -1.06 11.26 -5.02
N ILE A 20 -2.03 11.07 -5.91
CA ILE A 20 -2.63 9.74 -6.17
C ILE A 20 -1.60 8.78 -6.77
N PHE A 21 -0.78 9.23 -7.72
CA PHE A 21 0.30 8.42 -8.28
C PHE A 21 1.37 8.08 -7.24
N HIS A 22 1.68 9.01 -6.34
CA HIS A 22 2.57 8.72 -5.21
C HIS A 22 1.99 7.64 -4.30
N TYR A 23 0.71 7.72 -3.93
CA TYR A 23 0.06 6.69 -3.12
C TYR A 23 0.12 5.32 -3.77
N ALA A 24 -0.21 5.23 -5.05
CA ALA A 24 -0.12 3.98 -5.79
C ALA A 24 1.33 3.46 -5.85
N ASN A 25 2.31 4.32 -6.15
CA ASN A 25 3.72 3.95 -6.18
C ASN A 25 4.20 3.31 -4.87
N GLU A 26 3.86 3.91 -3.73
CA GLU A 26 4.25 3.37 -2.42
C GLU A 26 3.49 2.09 -2.08
N ALA A 27 2.21 1.98 -2.45
CA ALA A 27 1.43 0.77 -2.26
C ALA A 27 2.00 -0.40 -3.08
N GLU A 28 2.38 -0.18 -4.34
CA GLU A 28 2.93 -1.23 -5.19
C GLU A 28 4.29 -1.76 -4.69
N LYS A 29 5.11 -0.93 -4.02
CA LYS A 29 6.33 -1.41 -3.35
C LYS A 29 5.99 -2.40 -2.22
N VAL A 30 4.92 -2.11 -1.47
CA VAL A 30 4.44 -3.00 -0.42
C VAL A 30 3.87 -4.28 -1.02
N HIS A 31 3.09 -4.18 -2.10
CA HIS A 31 2.55 -5.33 -2.81
C HIS A 31 3.66 -6.25 -3.34
N ALA A 32 4.66 -5.68 -4.03
CA ALA A 32 5.80 -6.44 -4.52
C ALA A 32 6.50 -7.21 -3.41
N ARG A 33 6.80 -6.54 -2.28
CA ARG A 33 7.39 -7.19 -1.10
C ARG A 33 6.53 -8.32 -0.55
N LEU A 34 5.21 -8.12 -0.46
CA LEU A 34 4.28 -9.15 0.02
C LEU A 34 4.21 -10.35 -0.93
N TYR A 35 4.26 -10.12 -2.24
CA TYR A 35 4.31 -11.18 -3.23
C TYR A 35 5.65 -11.94 -3.19
N ASP A 36 6.78 -11.25 -3.04
CA ASP A 36 8.08 -11.89 -2.87
C ASP A 36 8.11 -12.75 -1.60
N GLU A 37 7.56 -12.26 -0.49
CA GLU A 37 7.38 -13.05 0.73
C GLU A 37 6.48 -14.26 0.52
N ALA A 38 5.36 -14.11 -0.19
CA ALA A 38 4.45 -15.22 -0.48
C ALA A 38 5.12 -16.28 -1.36
N LEU A 39 5.85 -15.86 -2.39
CA LEU A 39 6.59 -16.75 -3.29
C LEU A 39 7.71 -17.49 -2.54
N ALA A 40 8.43 -16.82 -1.64
CA ALA A 40 9.48 -17.44 -0.84
C ALA A 40 8.95 -18.48 0.16
N ASN A 41 7.68 -18.37 0.57
CA ASN A 41 7.03 -19.30 1.51
C ASN A 41 6.01 -20.23 0.84
N LEU A 42 6.09 -20.40 -0.49
CA LEU A 42 5.15 -21.23 -1.23
C LEU A 42 5.20 -22.69 -0.72
N GLY A 43 4.05 -23.22 -0.30
CA GLY A 43 3.92 -24.55 0.31
C GLY A 43 4.30 -24.62 1.80
N ASN A 44 4.69 -23.50 2.41
CA ASN A 44 4.92 -23.36 3.85
C ASN A 44 4.24 -22.07 4.36
N GLU A 45 3.05 -21.77 3.86
CA GLU A 45 2.33 -20.56 4.18
C GLU A 45 1.96 -20.55 5.67
N PRO A 46 2.26 -19.46 6.42
CA PRO A 46 1.86 -19.38 7.82
C PRO A 46 0.33 -19.37 7.92
N GLU A 47 -0.23 -20.31 8.68
CA GLU A 47 -1.67 -20.32 8.98
C GLU A 47 -2.08 -19.05 9.75
N GLY A 48 -3.25 -18.50 9.43
CA GLY A 48 -3.85 -17.39 10.18
C GLY A 48 -3.24 -16.01 9.95
N GLN A 49 -2.66 -15.74 8.77
CA GLN A 49 -2.24 -14.39 8.39
C GLN A 49 -3.43 -13.55 7.94
N ASP A 50 -3.76 -12.55 8.75
CA ASP A 50 -4.73 -11.53 8.39
C ASP A 50 -4.07 -10.42 7.57
N TYR A 51 -4.82 -9.88 6.62
CA TYR A 51 -4.41 -8.72 5.82
C TYR A 51 -5.43 -7.60 6.00
N TYR A 52 -4.92 -6.38 6.12
CA TYR A 52 -5.74 -5.20 6.31
C TYR A 52 -5.43 -4.16 5.24
N LEU A 53 -6.44 -3.80 4.46
CA LEU A 53 -6.35 -2.84 3.37
C LEU A 53 -6.71 -1.43 3.84
N CYS A 54 -5.86 -0.46 3.51
CA CYS A 54 -6.22 0.96 3.58
C CYS A 54 -7.05 1.35 2.33
N PRO A 55 -8.34 1.71 2.46
CA PRO A 55 -9.20 2.01 1.32
C PRO A 55 -8.88 3.35 0.64
N ILE A 56 -7.94 4.13 1.17
CA ILE A 56 -7.57 5.45 0.64
C ILE A 56 -6.39 5.38 -0.32
N CYS A 57 -5.40 4.52 -0.04
CA CYS A 57 -4.13 4.50 -0.78
C CYS A 57 -3.69 3.12 -1.24
N GLY A 58 -4.37 2.04 -0.82
CA GLY A 58 -4.01 0.69 -1.21
C GLY A 58 -2.97 0.00 -0.32
N TYR A 59 -2.41 0.67 0.70
CA TYR A 59 -1.49 0.01 1.64
C TYR A 59 -2.11 -1.26 2.26
N ILE A 60 -1.34 -2.35 2.24
CA ILE A 60 -1.70 -3.61 2.90
C ILE A 60 -0.82 -3.81 4.14
N HIS A 61 -1.46 -3.94 5.30
CA HIS A 61 -0.84 -4.37 6.53
C HIS A 61 -1.02 -5.88 6.70
N LYS A 62 0.08 -6.62 6.87
CA LYS A 62 0.09 -8.07 7.14
C LYS A 62 0.29 -8.29 8.63
N GLY A 63 -0.55 -9.13 9.25
CA GLY A 63 -0.48 -9.47 10.67
C GLY A 63 -1.73 -9.04 11.42
N LYS A 64 -1.58 -8.59 12.67
CA LYS A 64 -2.71 -8.15 13.50
C LYS A 64 -3.23 -6.78 13.06
N GLU A 65 -4.44 -6.42 13.48
CA GLU A 65 -4.99 -5.09 13.23
C GLU A 65 -4.02 -3.99 13.69
N SER A 66 -3.71 -3.05 12.79
CA SER A 66 -2.80 -1.95 13.08
C SER A 66 -3.42 -0.98 14.09
N THR A 67 -2.62 -0.54 15.06
CA THR A 67 -2.96 0.56 15.98
C THR A 67 -2.31 1.89 15.57
N SER A 68 -1.51 1.87 14.49
CA SER A 68 -0.79 3.04 13.98
C SER A 68 -1.43 3.58 12.70
N PRO A 69 -1.31 4.90 12.41
CA PRO A 69 -1.78 5.48 11.17
C PRO A 69 -1.18 4.81 9.93
N CYS A 70 -1.88 4.88 8.80
CA CYS A 70 -1.38 4.39 7.53
C CYS A 70 -0.04 5.07 7.17
N PRO A 71 1.03 4.33 6.89
CA PRO A 71 2.35 4.90 6.63
C PRO A 71 2.43 5.65 5.29
N ILE A 72 1.47 5.44 4.38
CA ILE A 72 1.44 6.08 3.06
C ILE A 72 0.64 7.39 3.09
N CYS A 73 -0.61 7.35 3.58
CA CYS A 73 -1.54 8.49 3.50
C CYS A 73 -1.92 9.10 4.85
N GLY A 74 -1.42 8.58 5.97
CA GLY A 74 -1.68 9.10 7.32
C GLY A 74 -3.09 8.80 7.85
N ALA A 75 -3.88 7.98 7.16
CA ALA A 75 -5.23 7.64 7.59
C ALA A 75 -5.24 6.92 8.96
N LYS A 76 -6.29 7.18 9.76
CA LYS A 76 -6.43 6.58 11.09
C LYS A 76 -6.52 5.05 11.01
N PRO A 77 -6.01 4.31 12.00
CA PRO A 77 -6.03 2.85 11.98
C PRO A 77 -7.45 2.25 11.84
N SER A 78 -8.46 2.92 12.39
CA SER A 78 -9.87 2.48 12.34
C SER A 78 -10.48 2.42 10.93
N ILE A 79 -9.80 2.95 9.89
CA ILE A 79 -10.31 2.90 8.51
C ILE A 79 -9.94 1.61 7.78
N PHE A 80 -8.97 0.87 8.31
CA PHE A 80 -8.47 -0.34 7.67
C PHE A 80 -9.58 -1.40 7.60
N LYS A 81 -9.63 -2.11 6.48
CA LYS A 81 -10.60 -3.19 6.25
C LYS A 81 -9.86 -4.51 6.22
N LYS A 82 -10.30 -5.47 7.02
CA LYS A 82 -9.82 -6.85 6.90
C LYS A 82 -10.18 -7.37 5.50
N SER A 83 -9.17 -7.90 4.80
CA SER A 83 -9.26 -8.47 3.46
C SER A 83 -9.24 -10.00 3.51
#